data_AF-A0A239H6S9-F1
#
_entry.id   AF-A0A239H6S9-F1
#
_cell.length_a   1.000
_cell.length_b   1.000
_cell.length_c   1.000
_cell.angle_alpha   90.00
_cell.angle_beta   90.00
_cell.angle_gamma   90.00
#
_symmetry.space_group_name_H-M   'P 1'
#
loop_
_entity.id
_entity.type
_entity.pdbx_description
1 polymer ?
#
loop_
_entity_poly.entity_id
_entity_poly.type
_entity_poly.pdbx_seq_one_letter_code
_entity_poly.pdbx_strand_id
1 'polypeptide(L)' 'MEGPEAMREEADRARRIAARSHNEGLIKTLSDYADELERRIAQWHAGAEAARL' A
#
# COMPACT_ATOMS: atom_id res chain seq x y z
N MET A 1 -14.81 -5.73 -4.21
CA MET A 1 -13.46 -5.52 -3.62
C MET A 1 -12.78 -4.47 -4.47
N GLU A 2 -12.22 -3.42 -3.87
CA GLU A 2 -11.45 -2.40 -4.60
C GLU A 2 -10.20 -3.05 -5.23
N GLY A 3 -9.89 -2.70 -6.48
CA GLY A 3 -8.79 -3.30 -7.24
C GLY A 3 -7.39 -2.84 -6.78
N PRO A 4 -6.31 -3.43 -7.33
CA PRO A 4 -4.93 -3.06 -6.96
C PRO A 4 -4.58 -1.58 -7.21
N GLU A 5 -5.27 -0.92 -8.15
CA GLU A 5 -5.10 0.51 -8.44
C GLU A 5 -5.53 1.38 -7.25
N ALA A 6 -6.70 1.11 -6.65
CA ALA A 6 -7.18 1.84 -5.48
C ALA A 6 -6.25 1.65 -4.27
N MET A 7 -5.73 0.42 -4.07
CA MET A 7 -4.73 0.15 -3.02
C MET A 7 -3.44 0.95 -3.25
N ARG A 8 -3.03 1.15 -4.51
CA ARG A 8 -1.85 1.94 -4.84
C ARG A 8 -2.06 3.41 -4.53
N GLU A 9 -3.20 3.97 -4.93
CA GLU A 9 -3.55 5.36 -4.64
C GLU A 9 -3.59 5.64 -3.14
N GLU A 10 -4.09 4.68 -2.35
CA GLU A 10 -4.15 4.79 -0.90
C GLU A 10 -2.76 4.64 -0.23
N ALA A 11 -1.90 3.75 -0.73
CA ALA A 11 -0.51 3.66 -0.26
C ALA A 11 0.25 4.97 -0.49
N ASP A 12 0.08 5.57 -1.69
CA ASP A 12 0.68 6.85 -2.01
C ASP A 12 0.10 8.00 -1.16
N ARG A 13 -1.21 7.95 -0.87
CA ARG A 13 -1.85 8.90 0.05
C ARG A 13 -1.25 8.80 1.45
N ALA A 14 -1.12 7.59 2.00
CA ALA A 14 -0.54 7.36 3.31
C ALA A 14 0.90 7.88 3.39
N ARG A 15 1.73 7.62 2.37
CA ARG A 15 3.11 8.15 2.27
C ARG A 15 3.15 9.67 2.22
N ARG A 16 2.26 10.33 1.46
CA ARG A 16 2.19 11.79 1.40
C ARG A 16 1.81 12.42 2.75
N ILE A 17 0.91 11.79 3.50
CA ILE A 17 0.52 12.27 4.83
C ILE A 17 1.67 12.06 5.82
N ALA A 18 2.30 10.87 5.81
CA ALA A 18 3.45 10.57 6.65
C ALA A 18 4.60 11.57 6.43
N ALA A 19 4.95 11.84 5.17
CA ALA A 19 6.03 12.77 4.81
C ALA A 19 5.81 14.22 5.28
N ARG A 20 4.56 14.61 5.56
CA ARG A 20 4.20 15.96 6.04
C ARG A 20 3.90 16.00 7.54
N SER A 21 3.91 14.85 8.21
CA SER A 21 3.65 14.74 9.65
C SER A 21 4.93 15.00 10.45
N HIS A 22 4.77 15.55 11.66
CA HIS A 22 5.83 15.64 12.67
C HIS A 22 5.60 14.66 13.84
N ASN A 23 4.54 13.87 13.78
CA ASN A 23 4.23 12.86 14.79
C ASN A 23 4.85 11.52 14.36
N GLU A 24 5.92 11.11 15.03
CA GLU A 24 6.68 9.89 14.73
C GLU A 24 5.81 8.62 14.76
N GLY A 25 4.86 8.52 15.71
CA GLY A 25 3.95 7.38 15.80
C GLY A 25 3.00 7.30 14.61
N LEU A 26 2.46 8.45 14.18
CA LEU A 26 1.62 8.53 12.99
C LEU A 26 2.42 8.25 11.70
N ILE A 27 3.66 8.77 11.61
CA ILE A 27 4.56 8.48 10.50
C ILE A 27 4.76 6.97 10.37
N LYS A 28 5.17 6.30 11.46
CA LYS A 28 5.38 4.85 11.47
C LYS A 28 4.12 4.10 11.05
N THR A 29 2.97 4.48 11.61
CA THR A 29 1.69 3.81 11.32
C THR A 29 1.31 3.92 9.85
N LEU A 30 1.47 5.11 9.25
CA LEU A 30 1.14 5.34 7.85
C LEU A 30 2.14 4.70 6.89
N SER A 31 3.43 4.67 7.25
CA SER A 31 4.46 3.94 6.50
C SER A 31 4.20 2.43 6.51
N ASP A 32 3.97 1.84 7.70
CA ASP A 32 3.65 0.41 7.82
C ASP A 32 2.39 0.04 7.02
N TYR A 33 1.38 0.91 7.04
CA TYR A 33 0.15 0.73 6.27
C TYR A 33 0.39 0.77 4.76
N ALA A 34 1.16 1.75 4.26
CA ALA A 34 1.52 1.82 2.84
C ALA A 34 2.28 0.57 2.38
N ASP A 35 3.22 0.07 3.19
CA ASP A 35 4.02 -1.11 2.86
C ASP A 35 3.17 -2.40 2.88
N GLU A 36 2.14 -2.48 3.74
CA GLU A 36 1.16 -3.58 3.71
C GLU A 36 0.34 -3.54 2.41
N LEU A 37 -0.13 -2.37 1.99
CA LEU A 37 -0.88 -2.23 0.73
C LEU A 37 -0.02 -2.65 -0.48
N GLU A 38 1.23 -2.23 -0.54
CA GLU A 38 2.16 -2.65 -1.61
C GLU A 38 2.40 -4.17 -1.60
N ARG A 39 2.54 -4.78 -0.43
CA ARG A 39 2.65 -6.25 -0.30
C ARG A 39 1.40 -6.95 -0.83
N ARG A 40 0.20 -6.44 -0.55
CA ARG A 40 -1.06 -7.03 -1.06
C ARG A 40 -1.19 -6.88 -2.58
N ILE A 41 -0.76 -5.74 -3.14
CA ILE A 41 -0.71 -5.53 -4.60
C ILE A 41 0.24 -6.55 -5.25
N ALA A 42 1.44 -6.75 -4.68
CA ALA A 42 2.39 -7.72 -5.19
C ALA A 42 1.83 -9.15 -5.16
N GLN A 43 1.15 -9.55 -4.07
CA GLN A 43 0.49 -10.84 -3.96
C GLN A 43 -0.64 -11.02 -4.98
N TRP A 44 -1.43 -9.96 -5.21
CA TRP A 44 -2.49 -9.97 -6.22
C TRP A 44 -1.92 -10.24 -7.62
N HIS A 45 -0.83 -9.55 -7.99
CA HIS A 45 -0.17 -9.76 -9.27
C HIS A 45 0.44 -11.16 -9.39
N ALA A 46 1.12 -11.65 -8.35
CA ALA A 46 1.69 -13.00 -8.33
C ALA A 46 0.60 -14.08 -8.49
N GLY A 47 -0.56 -13.92 -7.83
CA GLY A 47 -1.70 -14.82 -7.98
C GLY A 47 -2.34 -14.76 -9.37
N ALA A 48 -2.45 -13.57 -9.96
CA ALA A 48 -2.98 -13.40 -11.32
C ALA A 48 -2.03 -13.97 -12.39
N GLU A 49 -0.72 -13.92 -12.15
CA GLU A 49 0.30 -14.51 -13.03
C GLU A 49 0.31 -16.04 -12.91
N ALA A 50 0.22 -16.59 -11.69
CA ALA A 50 0.10 -18.02 -11.48
C ALA A 50 -1.18 -18.63 -12.10
N ALA A 51 -2.30 -17.89 -12.13
CA ALA A 51 -3.55 -18.34 -12.75
C ALA A 51 -3.52 -18.31 -14.30
N ARG A 52 -2.48 -17.74 -14.91
CA ARG A 52 -2.30 -17.68 -16.37
C ARG A 52 -1.34 -18.75 -16.91
N LEU A 53 -0.62 -19.46 -16.04
CA LEU A 53 0.27 -20.58 -16.35
C LEU A 53 -0.48 -21.92 -16.22
#